data_AF-A0A833RZ32-F1
#
_entry.id   AF-A0A833RZ32-F1
#
_cell.length_a   1.000
_cell.length_b   1.000
_cell.length_c   1.000
_cell.angle_alpha   90.00
_cell.angle_beta   90.00
_cell.angle_gamma   90.00
#
_symmetry.space_group_name_H-M   'P 1'
#
loop_
_entity.id
_entity.type
_entity.pdbx_description
1 polymer ?
#
loop_
_entity_poly.entity_id
_entity_poly.type
_entity_poly.pdbx_seq_one_letter_code
_entity_poly.pdbx_strand_id
1 'polypeptide(L)'
;MSYISTPFIFQLDVDFLPQYGLYETLMGYIVKLNISESDKVALIVPAFETERYRLNTRMVYATRILCRFVFPANKDELLKFLKRGILYTFRYHVWTQGHAATNYSYWRNTMEPYQVSWEPDFEPYIVVSKLAPRYDTRFIGFGWNKVSYLTHLTVLDYKCLKKLKDEFVEELVMRYGLSTLLKLKKMTKEERILKFVESKK
;
A
#
# COMPACT_ATOMS: atom_id res chain seq x y z
N MET A 1 0.59 -23.60 -8.04
CA MET A 1 -0.57 -22.92 -7.43
C MET A 1 -1.71 -23.92 -7.15
N SER A 2 -1.40 -25.14 -6.72
CA SER A 2 -2.41 -26.17 -6.36
C SER A 2 -2.92 -26.03 -4.92
N TYR A 3 -2.23 -25.26 -4.08
CA TYR A 3 -2.54 -25.07 -2.65
C TYR A 3 -3.14 -23.69 -2.34
N ILE A 4 -3.50 -22.90 -3.36
CA ILE A 4 -4.05 -21.55 -3.20
C ILE A 4 -5.56 -21.63 -3.38
N SER A 5 -6.32 -21.26 -2.34
CA SER A 5 -7.78 -21.22 -2.37
C SER A 5 -8.33 -19.87 -2.82
N THR A 6 -7.51 -18.82 -2.85
CA THR A 6 -7.94 -17.46 -3.22
C THR A 6 -7.92 -17.26 -4.75
N PRO A 7 -8.89 -16.53 -5.31
CA PRO A 7 -8.96 -16.24 -6.76
C PRO A 7 -7.84 -15.32 -7.24
N PHE A 8 -7.30 -14.48 -6.35
CA PHE A 8 -6.21 -13.57 -6.62
C PHE A 8 -5.05 -13.81 -5.66
N ILE A 9 -3.84 -13.49 -6.13
CA ILE A 9 -2.57 -13.72 -5.45
C ILE A 9 -1.84 -12.39 -5.37
N PHE A 10 -1.49 -11.98 -4.15
CA PHE A 10 -0.59 -10.85 -3.92
C PHE A 10 0.84 -11.36 -3.82
N GLN A 11 1.73 -10.84 -4.67
CA GLN A 11 3.14 -11.23 -4.70
C GLN A 11 3.92 -10.42 -3.67
N LEU A 12 4.04 -11.00 -2.47
CA LEU A 12 4.63 -10.37 -1.30
C LEU A 12 6.08 -10.82 -1.09
N ASP A 13 6.95 -9.90 -0.71
CA ASP A 13 8.28 -10.21 -0.18
C ASP A 13 8.27 -10.34 1.34
N VAL A 14 9.23 -11.09 1.88
CA VAL A 14 9.35 -11.34 3.34
C VAL A 14 9.55 -10.05 4.15
N ASP A 15 10.14 -9.02 3.55
CA ASP A 15 10.42 -7.72 4.16
C ASP A 15 9.34 -6.67 3.87
N PHE A 16 8.28 -7.03 3.14
CA PHE A 16 7.15 -6.14 2.90
C PHE A 16 6.14 -6.22 4.04
N LEU A 17 5.85 -5.07 4.65
CA LEU A 17 4.80 -4.96 5.67
C LEU A 17 3.50 -4.44 5.04
N PRO A 18 2.45 -5.28 4.89
CA PRO A 18 1.17 -4.82 4.37
C PRO A 18 0.48 -3.87 5.34
N GLN A 19 -0.21 -2.86 4.80
CA GLN A 19 -1.05 -1.99 5.61
C GLN A 19 -2.22 -2.78 6.23
N TYR A 20 -2.70 -2.30 7.38
CA TYR A 20 -3.91 -2.86 7.99
C TYR A 20 -5.10 -2.69 7.03
N GLY A 21 -5.88 -3.77 6.83
CA GLY A 21 -7.03 -3.75 5.92
C GLY A 21 -6.68 -3.82 4.43
N LEU A 22 -5.42 -4.17 4.07
CA LEU A 22 -5.00 -4.26 2.67
C LEU A 22 -5.84 -5.28 1.88
N TYR A 23 -6.17 -6.42 2.48
CA TYR A 23 -6.95 -7.46 1.81
C TYR A 23 -8.34 -6.95 1.43
N GLU A 24 -9.07 -6.37 2.38
CA GLU A 24 -10.41 -5.82 2.19
C GLU A 24 -10.39 -4.71 1.13
N THR A 25 -9.36 -3.85 1.17
CA THR A 25 -9.15 -2.79 0.19
C THR A 25 -8.97 -3.34 -1.22
N LEU A 26 -8.10 -4.35 -1.39
CA LEU A 26 -7.82 -4.96 -2.69
C LEU A 26 -9.06 -5.69 -3.24
N MET A 27 -9.76 -6.44 -2.40
CA MET A 27 -10.99 -7.13 -2.79
C MET A 27 -12.10 -6.15 -3.15
N GLY A 28 -12.25 -5.05 -2.40
CA GLY A 28 -13.16 -3.97 -2.73
C GLY A 28 -12.89 -3.38 -4.12
N TYR A 29 -11.63 -3.32 -4.55
CA TYR A 29 -11.28 -2.88 -5.90
C TYR A 29 -11.53 -3.89 -6.99
N ILE A 30 -11.22 -5.15 -6.75
CA ILE A 30 -11.54 -6.23 -7.68
C ILE A 30 -13.04 -6.21 -7.97
N VAL A 31 -13.88 -6.07 -6.94
CA VAL A 31 -15.34 -5.97 -7.09
C VAL A 31 -15.74 -4.65 -7.77
N LYS A 32 -15.25 -3.49 -7.30
CA LYS A 32 -15.61 -2.18 -7.86
C LYS A 32 -15.24 -2.04 -9.34
N LEU A 33 -14.13 -2.65 -9.76
CA LEU A 33 -13.65 -2.63 -11.14
C LEU A 33 -14.18 -3.80 -11.97
N ASN A 34 -15.01 -4.67 -11.38
CA ASN A 34 -15.56 -5.86 -12.01
C ASN A 34 -14.47 -6.76 -12.64
N ILE A 35 -13.35 -6.93 -11.94
CA ILE A 35 -12.22 -7.75 -12.38
C ILE A 35 -12.54 -9.22 -12.10
N SER A 36 -12.55 -10.02 -13.15
CA SER A 36 -12.70 -11.47 -13.12
C SER A 36 -11.35 -12.19 -13.13
N GLU A 37 -11.32 -13.47 -12.76
CA GLU A 37 -10.08 -14.28 -12.81
C GLU A 37 -9.56 -14.47 -14.24
N SER A 38 -10.42 -14.37 -15.25
CA SER A 38 -10.07 -14.45 -16.67
C SER A 38 -9.48 -13.15 -17.21
N ASP A 39 -9.67 -12.03 -16.52
CA ASP A 39 -9.15 -10.76 -16.98
C ASP A 39 -7.63 -10.72 -16.85
N LYS A 40 -6.99 -10.28 -17.94
CA LYS A 40 -5.56 -10.05 -17.97
C LYS A 40 -5.24 -8.71 -17.31
N VAL A 41 -5.36 -8.65 -15.99
CA VAL A 41 -5.12 -7.44 -15.19
C VAL A 41 -4.12 -7.74 -14.08
N ALA A 42 -3.13 -6.87 -13.92
CA ALA A 42 -2.22 -6.85 -12.80
C ALA A 42 -2.46 -5.57 -11.98
N LEU A 43 -2.92 -5.72 -10.74
CA LEU A 43 -3.12 -4.60 -9.84
C LEU A 43 -1.80 -4.24 -9.17
N ILE A 44 -1.29 -3.04 -9.40
CA ILE A 44 -0.06 -2.53 -8.76
C ILE A 44 -0.39 -1.94 -7.39
N VAL A 45 0.36 -2.38 -6.39
CA VAL A 45 0.37 -1.89 -5.01
C VAL A 45 1.59 -0.97 -4.81
N PRO A 46 1.40 0.35 -4.72
CA PRO A 46 2.49 1.28 -4.41
C PRO A 46 3.18 0.96 -3.09
N ALA A 47 4.52 0.98 -3.11
CA ALA A 47 5.35 0.69 -1.96
C ALA A 47 6.11 1.92 -1.45
N PHE A 48 6.41 1.92 -0.15
CA PHE A 48 7.12 2.99 0.54
C PHE A 48 8.11 2.41 1.53
N GLU A 49 9.19 3.14 1.78
CA GLU A 49 10.27 2.73 2.68
C GLU A 49 10.56 3.82 3.72
N THR A 50 11.11 3.41 4.85
CA THR A 50 11.68 4.34 5.85
C THR A 50 13.13 4.00 6.12
N GLU A 51 13.99 5.01 6.13
CA GLU A 51 15.41 4.86 6.49
C GLU A 51 15.60 4.51 7.96
N ARG A 52 14.56 4.67 8.79
CA ARG A 52 14.60 4.27 10.20
C ARG A 52 14.78 2.77 10.40
N TYR A 53 14.71 1.97 9.33
CA TYR A 53 15.13 0.56 9.33
C TYR A 53 16.66 0.39 9.44
N ARG A 54 17.46 1.39 9.04
CA ARG A 54 18.94 1.34 9.07
C ARG A 54 19.56 1.91 10.34
N LEU A 55 18.82 2.65 11.17
CA LEU A 55 19.31 3.14 12.45
C LEU A 55 19.03 2.11 13.55
N ASN A 56 19.80 1.02 13.53
CA ASN A 56 20.37 0.36 14.71
C ASN A 56 21.03 -0.96 14.29
N THR A 57 22.22 -0.87 13.69
CA THR A 57 23.23 -1.94 13.72
C THR A 57 23.78 -2.10 15.15
N ARG A 58 22.88 -2.23 16.12
CA ARG A 58 23.12 -2.73 17.46
C ARG A 58 21.89 -3.56 17.81
N MET A 59 22.03 -4.83 17.48
CA MET A 59 21.10 -5.93 17.62
C MET A 59 20.70 -6.15 19.09
N VAL A 60 19.86 -5.27 19.65
CA VAL A 60 19.21 -5.44 20.97
C VAL A 60 17.76 -4.92 21.00
N TYR A 61 17.27 -4.21 19.97
CA TYR A 61 15.96 -3.52 20.04
C TYR A 61 15.04 -3.68 18.83
N ALA A 62 15.18 -4.73 18.01
CA ALA A 62 14.26 -4.96 16.88
C ALA A 62 12.77 -4.95 17.32
N THR A 63 12.47 -5.42 18.53
CA THR A 63 11.13 -5.40 19.12
C THR A 63 10.69 -4.03 19.67
N ARG A 64 11.58 -3.04 19.77
CA ARG A 64 11.31 -1.73 20.41
C ARG A 64 11.23 -0.56 19.42
N ILE A 65 11.82 -0.70 18.23
CA ILE A 65 11.75 0.31 17.15
C ILE A 65 10.43 0.19 16.39
N LEU A 66 9.94 -1.03 16.14
CA LEU A 66 8.60 -1.27 15.59
C LEU A 66 7.51 -0.65 16.49
N CYS A 67 7.74 -0.55 17.81
CA CYS A 67 6.80 0.05 18.76
C CYS A 67 6.79 1.60 18.80
N ARG A 68 7.72 2.30 18.14
CA ARG A 68 7.77 3.79 18.14
C ARG A 68 7.55 4.41 16.77
N PHE A 69 7.59 3.64 15.68
CA PHE A 69 7.20 4.15 14.38
C PHE A 69 5.68 4.06 14.26
N VAL A 70 5.02 5.23 14.23
CA VAL A 70 3.58 5.31 13.95
C VAL A 70 3.44 5.20 12.45
N PHE A 71 2.79 4.13 11.96
CA PHE A 71 2.46 4.00 10.55
C PHE A 71 1.35 4.99 10.17
N PRO A 72 1.39 5.54 8.95
CA PRO A 72 0.31 6.39 8.48
C PRO A 72 -1.00 5.59 8.45
N ALA A 73 -2.06 6.15 9.02
CA ALA A 73 -3.38 5.52 9.08
C ALA A 73 -4.16 5.70 7.78
N ASN A 74 -3.77 6.66 6.94
CA ASN A 74 -4.38 6.90 5.64
C ASN A 74 -3.41 7.55 4.65
N LYS A 75 -3.81 7.57 3.37
CA LYS A 75 -3.09 8.27 2.29
C LYS A 75 -2.73 9.73 2.63
N ASP A 76 -3.60 10.50 3.28
CA ASP A 76 -3.30 11.90 3.62
C ASP A 76 -2.16 12.01 4.63
N GLU A 77 -2.12 11.13 5.63
CA GLU A 77 -1.03 11.04 6.59
C GLU A 77 0.26 10.54 5.93
N LEU A 78 0.16 9.54 5.06
CA LEU A 78 1.27 9.06 4.24
C LEU A 78 1.87 10.18 3.38
N LEU A 79 1.04 11.03 2.77
CA LEU A 79 1.49 12.21 2.03
C LEU A 79 2.19 13.24 2.93
N LYS A 80 1.72 13.45 4.16
CA LYS A 80 2.42 14.30 5.14
C LYS A 80 3.78 13.72 5.50
N PHE A 81 3.90 12.40 5.63
CA PHE A 81 5.16 11.73 5.95
C PHE A 81 6.17 11.80 4.80
N LEU A 82 5.70 11.65 3.55
CA LEU A 82 6.51 11.88 2.36
C LEU A 82 7.03 13.32 2.29
N LYS A 83 6.15 14.31 2.52
CA LYS A 83 6.54 15.74 2.54
C LYS A 83 7.56 16.07 3.63
N ARG A 84 7.50 15.38 4.77
CA ARG A 84 8.42 15.56 5.89
C ARG A 84 9.72 14.75 5.76
N GLY A 85 9.89 13.96 4.71
CA GLY A 85 11.06 13.08 4.55
C GLY A 85 11.13 11.96 5.59
N ILE A 86 10.00 11.52 6.14
CA ILE A 86 9.93 10.39 7.09
C ILE A 86 9.82 9.06 6.33
N LEU A 87 9.07 9.11 5.22
CA LEU A 87 8.89 8.02 4.27
C LEU A 87 9.43 8.45 2.92
N TYR A 88 9.84 7.45 2.16
CA TYR A 88 10.32 7.58 0.79
C TYR A 88 9.62 6.55 -0.10
N THR A 89 9.68 6.75 -1.41
CA THR A 89 9.23 5.73 -2.36
C THR A 89 10.18 4.54 -2.35
N PHE A 90 9.70 3.39 -2.84
CA PHE A 90 10.49 2.17 -2.94
C PHE A 90 11.87 2.42 -3.55
N ARG A 91 12.91 1.92 -2.87
CA ARG A 91 14.33 1.99 -3.24
C ARG A 91 14.80 3.33 -3.78
N TYR A 92 14.23 4.45 -3.34
CA TYR A 92 14.42 5.77 -3.96
C TYR A 92 15.89 6.22 -4.09
N HIS A 93 16.79 5.71 -3.24
CA HIS A 93 18.20 6.09 -3.18
C HIS A 93 19.14 5.13 -3.93
N VAL A 94 18.67 3.94 -4.32
CA VAL A 94 19.49 2.91 -4.99
C VAL A 94 18.94 2.59 -6.37
N TRP A 95 17.62 2.51 -6.50
CA TRP A 95 16.97 2.01 -7.70
C TRP A 95 15.62 2.69 -7.90
N THR A 96 15.68 3.95 -8.33
CA THR A 96 14.49 4.77 -8.62
C THR A 96 13.62 4.18 -9.73
N GLN A 97 14.24 3.57 -10.74
CA GLN A 97 13.54 2.95 -11.88
C GLN A 97 12.66 1.77 -11.46
N GLY A 98 13.04 1.06 -10.38
CA GLY A 98 12.32 -0.10 -9.86
C GLY A 98 10.84 0.14 -9.59
N HIS A 99 10.42 1.38 -9.34
CA HIS A 99 9.01 1.72 -9.13
C HIS A 99 8.56 3.00 -9.86
N ALA A 100 9.39 3.53 -10.77
CA ALA A 100 9.18 4.82 -11.43
C ALA A 100 7.88 4.87 -12.24
N ALA A 101 7.61 3.83 -13.03
CA ALA A 101 6.42 3.69 -13.87
C ALA A 101 5.09 3.85 -13.11
N THR A 102 5.07 3.61 -11.80
CA THR A 102 3.90 3.87 -10.96
C THR A 102 3.47 5.34 -10.96
N ASN A 103 4.36 6.24 -11.37
CA ASN A 103 4.13 7.68 -11.43
C ASN A 103 3.63 8.23 -10.09
N TYR A 104 4.54 8.26 -9.10
CA TYR A 104 4.21 8.74 -7.76
C TYR A 104 3.72 10.19 -7.74
N SER A 105 4.12 11.02 -8.70
CA SER A 105 3.61 12.39 -8.84
C SER A 105 2.10 12.40 -9.14
N TYR A 106 1.66 11.58 -10.09
CA TYR A 106 0.24 11.42 -10.39
C TYR A 106 -0.50 10.70 -9.25
N TRP A 107 0.11 9.64 -8.70
CA TRP A 107 -0.41 8.88 -7.55
C TRP A 107 -0.82 9.77 -6.37
N ARG A 108 0.00 10.78 -6.05
CA ARG A 108 -0.25 11.70 -4.93
C ARG A 108 -1.56 12.46 -5.09
N ASN A 109 -1.94 12.79 -6.32
CA ASN A 109 -3.04 13.69 -6.63
C ASN A 109 -4.34 12.99 -7.02
N THR A 110 -4.30 11.68 -7.35
CA THR A 110 -5.49 10.92 -7.78
C THR A 110 -5.94 9.88 -6.76
N MET A 111 -7.26 9.75 -6.60
CA MET A 111 -7.91 8.68 -5.83
C MET A 111 -8.47 7.57 -6.72
N GLU A 112 -8.58 7.85 -8.02
CA GLU A 112 -9.09 6.90 -8.99
C GLU A 112 -8.00 5.94 -9.46
N PRO A 113 -8.37 4.69 -9.80
CA PRO A 113 -7.44 3.78 -10.45
C PRO A 113 -7.01 4.36 -11.79
N TYR A 114 -5.76 4.11 -12.15
CA TYR A 114 -5.25 4.47 -13.46
C TYR A 114 -4.38 3.35 -14.01
N GLN A 115 -4.32 3.31 -15.34
CA GLN A 115 -3.43 2.41 -16.04
C GLN A 115 -2.00 2.91 -15.92
N VAL A 116 -1.09 1.98 -15.63
CA VAL A 116 0.35 2.21 -15.60
C VAL A 116 0.94 1.56 -16.84
N SER A 117 1.72 2.32 -17.60
CA SER A 117 2.52 1.76 -18.69
C SER A 117 3.72 1.05 -18.10
N TRP A 118 4.04 -0.15 -18.61
CA TRP A 118 5.27 -0.82 -18.26
C TRP A 118 6.48 0.00 -18.74
N GLU A 119 7.56 -0.02 -17.95
CA GLU A 119 8.85 0.55 -18.30
C GLU A 119 9.95 -0.47 -17.98
N PRO A 120 11.13 -0.38 -18.63
CA PRO A 120 12.28 -1.19 -18.26
C PRO A 120 12.60 -1.09 -16.77
N ASP A 121 13.08 -2.19 -16.19
CA ASP A 121 13.46 -2.30 -14.77
C ASP A 121 12.31 -2.16 -13.76
N PHE A 122 11.06 -2.10 -14.21
CA PHE A 122 9.91 -1.94 -13.31
C PHE A 122 9.66 -3.21 -12.47
N GLU A 123 9.86 -3.10 -11.15
CA GLU A 123 9.68 -4.12 -10.11
C GLU A 123 8.61 -3.68 -9.08
N PRO A 124 7.32 -3.66 -9.45
CA PRO A 124 6.23 -3.36 -8.54
C PRO A 124 5.79 -4.57 -7.71
N TYR A 125 5.12 -4.28 -6.60
CA TYR A 125 4.29 -5.26 -5.91
C TYR A 125 2.94 -5.37 -6.63
N ILE A 126 2.54 -6.58 -7.00
CA ILE A 126 1.35 -6.80 -7.83
C ILE A 126 0.40 -7.86 -7.25
N VAL A 127 -0.89 -7.64 -7.49
CA VAL A 127 -1.94 -8.63 -7.32
C VAL A 127 -2.40 -9.09 -8.70
N VAL A 128 -2.40 -10.40 -8.92
CA VAL A 128 -2.79 -11.02 -10.19
C VAL A 128 -3.76 -12.17 -9.94
N SER A 129 -4.52 -12.54 -10.97
CA SER A 129 -5.37 -13.74 -10.93
C SER A 129 -4.53 -14.99 -10.63
N LYS A 130 -5.11 -15.98 -9.95
CA LYS A 130 -4.48 -17.29 -9.76
C LYS A 130 -4.23 -18.05 -11.06
N LEU A 131 -4.93 -17.64 -12.14
CA LEU A 131 -4.75 -18.19 -13.49
C LEU A 131 -3.59 -17.53 -14.24
N ALA A 132 -2.98 -16.48 -13.68
CA ALA A 132 -1.80 -15.85 -14.25
C ALA A 132 -0.65 -16.88 -14.40
N PRO A 133 0.25 -16.68 -15.39
CA PRO A 133 1.40 -17.55 -15.57
C PRO A 133 2.22 -17.63 -14.28
N ARG A 134 2.89 -18.77 -14.07
CA ARG A 134 3.82 -18.95 -12.96
C ARG A 134 5.15 -18.29 -13.30
N TYR A 135 5.93 -18.01 -12.26
CA TYR A 135 7.34 -17.68 -12.42
C TYR A 135 8.05 -18.79 -13.21
N ASP A 136 8.90 -18.39 -14.16
CA ASP A 136 9.71 -19.32 -14.93
C ASP A 136 10.91 -19.74 -14.09
N THR A 137 10.93 -21.01 -13.69
CA THR A 137 11.93 -21.58 -12.80
C THR A 137 13.31 -21.73 -13.44
N ARG A 138 13.46 -21.44 -14.73
CA ARG A 138 14.76 -21.38 -15.40
C ARG A 138 15.56 -20.14 -15.02
N PHE A 139 14.89 -19.06 -14.61
CA PHE A 139 15.53 -17.88 -14.05
C PHE A 139 15.87 -18.16 -12.58
N ILE A 140 17.10 -18.59 -12.35
CA ILE A 140 17.63 -18.93 -11.03
C ILE A 140 18.68 -17.89 -10.68
N GLY A 141 18.59 -17.32 -9.48
CA GLY A 141 19.52 -16.30 -9.00
C GLY A 141 18.88 -15.29 -8.07
N PHE A 142 19.66 -14.29 -7.69
CA PHE A 142 19.20 -13.19 -6.85
C PHE A 142 18.81 -11.97 -7.69
N GLY A 143 17.64 -11.40 -7.41
CA GLY A 143 17.13 -10.20 -8.08
C GLY A 143 16.40 -10.49 -9.40
N TRP A 144 15.79 -9.46 -9.99
CA TRP A 144 15.14 -9.48 -11.31
C TRP A 144 13.95 -10.44 -11.49
N ASN A 145 13.57 -11.18 -10.46
CA ASN A 145 12.45 -12.11 -10.52
C ASN A 145 11.13 -11.37 -10.84
N LYS A 146 10.83 -10.27 -10.14
CA LYS A 146 9.58 -9.53 -10.42
C LYS A 146 9.64 -8.76 -11.74
N VAL A 147 10.81 -8.21 -12.10
CA VAL A 147 10.99 -7.52 -13.39
C VAL A 147 10.74 -8.49 -14.54
N SER A 148 11.35 -9.67 -14.51
CA SER A 148 11.16 -10.69 -15.55
C SER A 148 9.71 -11.19 -15.58
N TYR A 149 9.09 -11.37 -14.41
CA TYR A 149 7.69 -11.75 -14.31
C TYR A 149 6.73 -10.70 -14.88
N LEU A 150 6.93 -9.42 -14.53
CA LEU A 150 6.10 -8.34 -15.06
C LEU A 150 6.30 -8.15 -16.57
N THR A 151 7.52 -8.32 -17.06
CA THR A 151 7.82 -8.32 -18.49
C THR A 151 7.04 -9.44 -19.19
N HIS A 152 7.04 -10.66 -18.63
CA HIS A 152 6.27 -11.78 -19.14
C HIS A 152 4.76 -11.49 -19.18
N LEU A 153 4.20 -10.89 -18.11
CA LEU A 153 2.79 -10.47 -18.10
C LEU A 153 2.47 -9.42 -19.17
N THR A 154 3.37 -8.45 -19.35
CA THR A 154 3.20 -7.37 -20.35
C THR A 154 3.21 -7.94 -21.76
N VAL A 155 4.10 -8.89 -22.07
CA VAL A 155 4.14 -9.61 -23.36
C VAL A 155 2.87 -10.43 -23.60
N LEU A 156 2.19 -10.88 -22.54
CA LEU A 156 0.92 -11.59 -22.63
C LEU A 156 -0.32 -10.67 -22.66
N ASP A 157 -0.12 -9.36 -22.84
CA ASP A 157 -1.16 -8.32 -22.89
C ASP A 157 -1.92 -8.09 -21.57
N TYR A 158 -1.26 -8.28 -20.42
CA TYR A 158 -1.84 -7.89 -19.14
C TYR A 158 -1.84 -6.36 -18.97
N LYS A 159 -2.99 -5.80 -18.60
CA LYS A 159 -3.12 -4.38 -18.24
C LYS A 159 -2.68 -4.16 -16.80
N CYS A 160 -1.69 -3.30 -16.59
CA CYS A 160 -1.28 -2.89 -15.26
C CYS A 160 -2.18 -1.75 -14.75
N LEU A 161 -2.96 -2.01 -13.69
CA LEU A 161 -3.86 -1.04 -13.06
C LEU A 161 -3.37 -0.73 -11.66
N LYS A 162 -3.18 0.53 -11.28
CA LYS A 162 -2.71 0.89 -9.93
C LYS A 162 -3.82 1.52 -9.09
N LYS A 163 -3.98 1.07 -7.82
CA LYS A 163 -4.85 1.74 -6.83
C LYS A 163 -4.40 1.54 -5.37
N LEU A 164 -4.65 2.55 -4.52
CA LEU A 164 -4.41 2.53 -3.06
C LEU A 164 -5.40 3.53 -2.44
N LYS A 165 -6.29 3.08 -1.56
CA LYS A 165 -7.10 3.94 -0.70
C LYS A 165 -7.20 3.28 0.67
N ASP A 166 -7.17 4.12 1.69
CA ASP A 166 -7.58 3.78 3.04
C ASP A 166 -8.99 4.33 3.22
N GLU A 167 -10.01 3.46 3.06
CA GLU A 167 -11.44 3.82 3.19
C GLU A 167 -12.00 3.64 4.60
N PHE A 168 -11.15 3.36 5.60
CA PHE A 168 -11.57 2.97 6.95
C PHE A 168 -12.60 3.91 7.60
N VAL A 169 -12.52 5.23 7.35
CA VAL A 169 -13.45 6.21 7.95
C VAL A 169 -14.74 6.36 7.13
N GLU A 170 -14.67 6.32 5.80
CA GLU A 170 -15.85 6.44 4.94
C GLU A 170 -16.76 5.21 5.07
N GLU A 171 -16.18 4.03 5.20
CA GLU A 171 -16.90 2.78 5.41
C GLU A 171 -17.59 2.74 6.78
N LEU A 172 -16.94 3.29 7.82
CA LEU A 172 -17.47 3.35 9.17
C LEU A 172 -18.61 4.39 9.30
N VAL A 173 -18.54 5.49 8.55
CA VAL A 173 -19.61 6.51 8.47
C VAL A 173 -20.81 6.00 7.68
N MET A 174 -20.59 5.29 6.57
CA MET A 174 -21.65 4.65 5.78
C MET A 174 -22.39 3.55 6.58
N ARG A 175 -21.67 2.81 7.42
CA ARG A 175 -22.21 1.64 8.13
C ARG A 175 -22.80 1.96 9.51
N TYR A 176 -22.37 3.04 10.18
CA TYR A 176 -22.79 3.37 11.55
C TYR A 176 -23.36 4.79 11.75
N GLY A 177 -23.49 5.59 10.69
CA GLY A 177 -24.15 6.90 10.71
C GLY A 177 -23.41 8.02 11.48
N LEU A 178 -23.78 9.27 11.18
CA LEU A 178 -23.18 10.50 11.71
C LEU A 178 -23.19 10.59 13.26
N SER A 179 -24.07 9.85 13.93
CA SER A 179 -24.18 9.81 15.39
C SER A 179 -22.95 9.21 16.09
N THR A 180 -22.17 8.37 15.39
CA THR A 180 -20.95 7.74 15.94
C THR A 180 -19.75 8.70 15.94
N LEU A 181 -19.71 9.67 15.01
CA LEU A 181 -18.66 10.70 14.94
C LEU A 181 -18.71 11.68 16.11
N LEU A 182 -19.89 11.91 16.71
CA LEU A 182 -20.04 12.74 17.90
C LEU A 182 -19.37 12.13 19.14
N LYS A 183 -19.25 10.80 19.21
CA LYS A 183 -18.53 10.10 20.29
C LYS A 183 -17.02 10.03 20.05
N LEU A 184 -16.56 10.21 18.81
CA LEU A 184 -15.14 10.18 18.42
C LEU A 184 -14.45 11.56 18.47
N LYS A 185 -15.19 12.65 18.68
CA LYS A 185 -14.58 13.94 19.08
C LYS A 185 -14.00 13.80 20.49
N LYS A 186 -12.74 13.36 20.59
CA LYS A 186 -11.90 13.63 21.75
C LYS A 186 -11.90 15.13 21.96
N MET A 187 -12.52 15.59 23.05
CA MET A 187 -12.42 16.98 23.51
C MET A 187 -10.98 17.45 23.42
N THR A 188 -10.78 18.54 22.72
CA THR A 188 -9.47 19.19 22.61
C THR A 188 -9.07 19.78 23.96
N LYS A 189 -7.76 19.95 24.17
CA LYS A 189 -7.19 20.40 25.45
C LYS A 189 -7.73 21.77 25.88
N GLU A 190 -8.13 22.61 24.92
CA GLU A 190 -8.72 23.94 25.11
C GLU A 190 -10.17 23.86 25.66
N GLU A 191 -10.98 22.91 25.17
CA GLU A 191 -12.35 22.67 25.66
C GLU A 191 -12.37 22.10 27.09
N ARG A 192 -11.31 21.38 27.50
CA ARG A 192 -11.12 20.95 28.90
C ARG A 192 -10.79 22.11 29.84
N ILE A 193 -10.05 23.11 29.36
CA ILE A 193 -9.67 24.28 30.15
C ILE A 193 -10.90 25.19 30.36
N LEU A 194 -11.72 25.40 29.32
CA LEU A 194 -12.96 26.19 29.45
C LEU A 194 -13.94 25.58 30.48
N LYS A 195 -14.16 24.27 30.42
CA LYS A 195 -15.04 23.58 31.39
C LYS A 195 -14.52 23.59 32.83
N PHE A 196 -13.20 23.64 33.02
CA PHE A 196 -12.59 23.71 34.35
C PHE A 196 -12.69 25.12 34.96
N VAL A 197 -12.75 26.17 34.12
CA VAL A 197 -12.95 27.56 34.55
C VAL A 197 -14.42 27.84 34.86
N GLU A 198 -15.36 27.25 34.11
CA GLU A 198 -16.80 27.38 34.37
C GLU A 198 -17.25 26.62 35.63
N SER A 199 -16.57 25.55 36.05
CA SER A 199 -16.94 24.78 37.24
C SER A 199 -16.39 25.33 38.56
N LYS A 200 -15.73 26.50 38.54
CA LYS A 200 -15.15 27.16 39.73
C LYS A 200 -15.76 28.55 40.01
N LYS A 201 -16.87 28.89 39.36
CA LYS A 201 -17.81 29.92 39.82
C LYS A 201 -19.00 29.24 40.49
#